data_AF-A0A381NXF8-F1
#
_entry.id   AF-A0A381NXF8-F1
#
_cell.length_a   1.000
_cell.length_b   1.000
_cell.length_c   1.000
_cell.angle_alpha   90.00
_cell.angle_beta   90.00
_cell.angle_gamma   90.00
#
_symmetry.space_group_name_H-M   'P 1'
#
loop_
_entity.id
_entity.type
_entity.pdbx_description
1 polymer ?
#
loop_
_entity_poly.entity_id
_entity_poly.type
_entity_poly.pdbx_seq_one_letter_code
_entity_poly.pdbx_strand_id
1 'polypeptide(L)' 'MRMSEDDWDTVIDTNLKGAFNGIKAVTRIMMKQRFGRIINISSVVGLVGNAGQANYASAKAGL' A
#
# COMPACT_ATOMS: atom_id res chain seq x y z
N MET A 1 7.52 -7.94 -20.52
CA MET A 1 6.85 -8.10 -19.21
C MET A 1 5.42 -8.56 -19.50
N ARG A 2 4.89 -9.59 -18.82
CA ARG A 2 3.53 -10.13 -19.10
C ARG A 2 2.42 -9.44 -18.28
N MET A 3 2.73 -8.37 -17.58
CA MET A 3 1.80 -7.65 -16.72
C MET A 3 0.98 -6.67 -17.57
N SER A 4 -0.35 -6.77 -17.48
CA SER A 4 -1.24 -5.77 -18.07
C SER A 4 -1.31 -4.51 -17.19
N GLU A 5 -1.84 -3.41 -17.74
CA GLU A 5 -2.12 -2.21 -16.95
C GLU A 5 -3.17 -2.49 -15.87
N ASP A 6 -4.20 -3.28 -16.17
CA ASP A 6 -5.23 -3.67 -15.20
C ASP A 6 -4.64 -4.47 -14.02
N ASP A 7 -3.68 -5.38 -14.28
CA ASP A 7 -2.97 -6.12 -13.22
C ASP A 7 -2.13 -5.18 -12.35
N TRP A 8 -1.52 -4.17 -12.95
CA TRP A 8 -0.76 -3.15 -12.24
C TRP A 8 -1.69 -2.32 -11.34
N ASP A 9 -2.72 -1.74 -11.93
CA ASP A 9 -3.66 -0.85 -11.26
C ASP A 9 -4.41 -1.56 -10.13
N THR A 10 -4.87 -2.78 -10.35
CA THR A 10 -5.55 -3.58 -9.32
C THR A 10 -4.68 -3.74 -8.06
N VAL A 11 -3.39 -4.02 -8.24
CA VAL A 11 -2.45 -4.22 -7.13
C VAL A 11 -2.13 -2.91 -6.43
N ILE A 12 -1.89 -1.82 -7.18
CA ILE A 12 -1.58 -0.50 -6.63
C ILE A 12 -2.79 0.10 -5.90
N ASP A 13 -3.97 0.05 -6.52
CA ASP A 13 -5.20 0.60 -5.94
C ASP A 13 -5.56 -0.10 -4.63
N THR A 14 -5.36 -1.42 -4.56
CA THR A 14 -5.65 -2.20 -3.35
C THR A 14 -4.59 -1.99 -2.27
N ASN A 15 -3.31 -2.18 -2.61
CA ASN A 15 -2.26 -2.30 -1.58
C ASN A 15 -1.69 -0.95 -1.13
N LEU A 16 -1.68 0.06 -2.01
CA LEU A 16 -1.07 1.35 -1.70
C LEU A 16 -2.13 2.44 -1.53
N LYS A 17 -2.93 2.68 -2.58
CA LYS A 17 -3.97 3.72 -2.54
C LYS A 17 -5.06 3.42 -1.53
N GLY A 18 -5.44 2.15 -1.40
CA GLY A 18 -6.40 1.68 -0.39
C GLY A 18 -5.94 1.99 1.04
N ALA A 19 -4.66 1.71 1.35
CA ALA A 19 -4.08 2.07 2.64
C ALA A 19 -4.09 3.59 2.87
N PHE A 20 -3.66 4.38 1.89
CA PHE A 20 -3.71 5.85 1.97
C PHE A 20 -5.14 6.35 2.26
N ASN A 21 -6.14 5.85 1.53
CA ASN A 21 -7.53 6.25 1.69
C ASN A 21 -8.07 5.86 3.08
N GLY A 22 -7.75 4.66 3.57
CA GLY A 22 -8.12 4.20 4.91
C GLY A 22 -7.50 5.08 6.00
N ILE A 23 -6.21 5.39 5.90
CA ILE A 23 -5.49 6.29 6.81
C ILE A 23 -6.15 7.67 6.80
N LYS A 24 -6.39 8.24 5.61
CA LYS A 24 -7.02 9.56 5.44
C LYS A 24 -8.39 9.61 6.11
N ALA A 25 -9.19 8.56 6.01
CA ALA A 25 -10.52 8.48 6.60
C ALA A 25 -10.49 8.54 8.15
N VAL A 26 -9.50 7.90 8.78
CA VAL A 26 -9.43 7.81 10.26
C VAL A 26 -8.57 8.89 10.91
N THR A 27 -7.65 9.51 10.16
CA THR A 27 -6.66 10.45 10.71
C THR A 27 -7.29 11.58 11.52
N ARG A 28 -8.33 12.23 10.98
CA ARG A 28 -8.97 13.37 11.66
C ARG A 28 -9.62 12.97 12.99
N ILE A 29 -10.16 11.76 13.08
CA ILE A 29 -10.79 11.24 14.30
C ILE A 29 -9.72 10.93 15.35
N MET A 30 -8.67 10.20 14.95
CA MET A 30 -7.56 9.85 15.85
C MET A 30 -6.84 11.09 16.40
N MET A 31 -6.65 12.12 15.56
CA MET A 31 -6.08 13.41 16.01
C MET A 31 -6.94 14.09 17.08
N LYS A 32 -8.26 14.12 16.90
CA LYS A 32 -9.19 14.68 17.91
C LYS A 32 -9.15 13.89 19.22
N GLN A 33 -9.06 12.57 19.13
CA GLN A 33 -8.95 11.66 20.28
C GLN A 33 -7.57 11.73 20.97
N ARG A 34 -6.58 12.39 20.35
CA ARG A 34 -5.17 12.42 20.78
C ARG A 34 -4.58 11.01 20.98
N PHE A 35 -5.16 10.02 20.32
CA PHE A 35 -4.79 8.63 20.43
C PHE A 35 -5.20 7.86 19.17
N GLY A 36 -4.37 6.91 18.77
CA GLY A 36 -4.57 6.07 17.59
C GLY A 36 -3.27 5.39 17.19
N ARG A 37 -3.37 4.20 16.60
CA ARG A 37 -2.25 3.46 16.03
C ARG A 37 -2.70 2.89 14.69
N ILE A 38 -1.86 3.05 13.67
CA ILE A 38 -2.07 2.50 12.34
C ILE A 38 -0.86 1.61 12.07
N ILE A 39 -1.11 0.39 11.62
CA ILE A 39 -0.07 -0.58 11.27
C ILE A 39 -0.34 -1.01 9.83
N ASN A 40 0.59 -0.72 8.94
CA ASN A 40 0.56 -1.19 7.56
C ASN A 40 1.38 -2.48 7.43
N ILE A 41 0.94 -3.37 6.54
CA ILE A 41 1.67 -4.60 6.24
C ILE A 41 2.44 -4.43 4.93
N SER A 42 3.73 -4.16 5.07
CA SER A 42 4.70 -4.15 3.97
C SER A 42 5.21 -5.57 3.66
N SER A 43 6.34 -5.71 2.97
CA SER A 43 6.97 -6.99 2.63
C SER A 43 8.46 -6.82 2.36
N VAL A 44 9.26 -7.86 2.63
CA VAL A 44 10.67 -7.94 2.19
C VAL A 44 10.78 -7.74 0.67
N VAL A 45 9.78 -8.14 -0.10
CA VAL A 45 9.73 -7.93 -1.56
C VAL A 45 9.70 -6.44 -1.93
N GLY A 46 9.16 -5.56 -1.08
CA GLY A 46 9.25 -4.12 -1.29
C GLY A 46 10.68 -3.58 -1.14
N LEU A 47 11.52 -4.25 -0.34
CA LEU A 47 12.91 -3.86 -0.13
C LEU A 47 13.87 -4.47 -1.16
N VAL A 48 13.75 -5.77 -1.41
CA VAL A 48 14.72 -6.53 -2.25
C VAL A 48 14.23 -6.76 -3.69
N GLY A 49 12.95 -6.51 -3.95
CA GLY A 49 12.30 -6.85 -5.21
C GLY A 49 12.03 -8.34 -5.38
N ASN A 50 11.18 -8.67 -6.35
CA ASN A 50 11.03 -10.04 -6.82
C ASN A 50 10.65 -10.04 -8.30
N ALA A 51 11.25 -10.93 -9.09
CA ALA A 51 11.01 -11.00 -10.53
C ALA A 51 9.53 -11.32 -10.81
N GLY A 52 8.90 -10.54 -11.68
CA GLY A 52 7.48 -10.65 -12.02
C GLY A 52 6.52 -9.95 -11.05
N GLN A 53 7.02 -9.37 -9.95
CA GLN A 53 6.18 -8.71 -8.94
C GLN A 53 6.43 -7.20 -8.86
N ALA A 54 6.66 -6.53 -9.99
CA ALA A 54 6.96 -5.09 -9.98
C ALA A 54 5.84 -4.26 -9.33
N ASN A 55 4.58 -4.49 -9.70
CA ASN A 55 3.41 -3.84 -9.09
C ASN A 55 3.35 -4.05 -7.56
N TYR A 56 3.53 -5.29 -7.11
CA TYR A 56 3.47 -5.65 -5.69
C TYR A 56 4.66 -5.09 -4.91
N ALA A 57 5.88 -5.19 -5.44
CA ALA A 57 7.07 -4.62 -4.85
C ALA A 57 6.93 -3.09 -4.72
N SER A 58 6.47 -2.41 -5.77
CA SER A 58 6.19 -0.98 -5.75
C SER A 58 5.13 -0.62 -4.69
N ALA A 59 4.03 -1.36 -4.62
CA ALA A 59 3.00 -1.09 -3.62
C ALA A 59 3.51 -1.28 -2.18
N LYS A 60 4.26 -2.35 -1.91
CA LYS A 60 4.78 -2.65 -0.57
C LYS A 60 5.93 -1.72 -0.17
N ALA A 61 6.75 -1.28 -1.11
CA ALA A 61 7.77 -0.25 -0.86
C ALA A 61 7.17 1.12 -0.57
N GLY A 62 5.99 1.42 -1.12
CA GLY A 62 5.27 2.67 -0.88
C GLY A 62 4.54 2.73 0.47
N LEU A 63 4.39 1.60 1.16
CA LEU A 63 3.82 1.50 2.51
C LEU A 63 4.91 1.62 3.59
#